data_AF-A0A951TI40-F1
#
_entry.id   AF-A0A951TI40-F1
#
_cell.length_a   1.000
_cell.length_b   1.000
_cell.length_c   1.000
_cell.angle_alpha   90.00
_cell.angle_beta   90.00
_cell.angle_gamma   90.00
#
_symmetry.space_group_name_H-M   'P 1'
#
loop_
_entity.id
_entity.type
_entity.pdbx_description
1 polymer ?
#
loop_
_entity_poly.entity_id
_entity_poly.type
_entity_poly.pdbx_seq_one_letter_code
_entity_poly.pdbx_strand_id
1 'polypeptide(L)'
;GFGEVVAYMRQHDPGHPIFINLLPNYATPKQMEAANYEEYVTRFLDEVRPFALSYDHYHFAMNRATGQERDGEHFFPNLAIARRLAKERGIPFFQIVLVTQHFSFRNLTEGEIRFEAMQTLAYGGKGLLWFTYWHPKSQSIQWSHAMINRDGTRNPHYYMVQRVNRELLALGKELLPAESLSVFHAGAASIAATQKVPGGVGPRAADEMVNVVGPGEVSVGTFKRGHNEHLALVANVDYKQPLRTRVFVASGAKEPQRFDITTRTWQDAKSAMHAGGFLVDVELTPGGAALLKW
;
A
#
# COMPACT_ATOMS: atom_id res chain seq x y z
N GLY A 1 -9.50 23.27 18.16
CA GLY A 1 -8.83 22.00 17.77
C GLY A 1 -8.63 21.95 16.25
N PHE A 2 -7.99 20.89 15.72
CA PHE A 2 -7.76 20.80 14.26
C PHE A 2 -9.06 20.84 13.43
N GLY A 3 -10.17 20.30 13.94
CA GLY A 3 -11.47 20.35 13.25
C GLY A 3 -11.96 21.78 12.98
N GLU A 4 -11.83 22.68 13.96
CA GLU A 4 -12.21 24.10 13.80
C GLU A 4 -11.35 24.81 12.75
N VAL A 5 -10.04 24.54 12.74
CA VAL A 5 -9.12 25.11 11.74
C VAL A 5 -9.49 24.61 10.34
N VAL A 6 -9.76 23.32 10.16
CA VAL A 6 -10.16 22.77 8.86
C VAL A 6 -11.52 23.30 8.43
N ALA A 7 -12.49 23.42 9.33
CA ALA A 7 -13.79 24.01 9.03
C ALA A 7 -13.67 25.49 8.59
N TYR A 8 -12.88 26.28 9.32
CA TYR A 8 -12.60 27.67 8.98
C TYR A 8 -11.94 27.80 7.60
N MET A 9 -10.91 27.00 7.33
CA MET A 9 -10.21 27.00 6.04
C MET A 9 -11.14 26.60 4.89
N ARG A 10 -12.00 25.59 5.07
CA ARG A 10 -12.98 25.18 4.03
C ARG A 10 -13.98 26.28 3.69
N GLN A 11 -14.34 27.11 4.65
CA GLN A 11 -15.25 28.22 4.43
C GLN A 11 -14.60 29.34 3.59
N HIS A 12 -13.29 29.57 3.77
CA HIS A 12 -12.57 30.69 3.16
C HIS A 12 -11.74 30.30 1.93
N ASP A 13 -11.39 29.02 1.79
CA ASP A 13 -10.62 28.47 0.68
C ASP A 13 -11.10 27.05 0.32
N PRO A 14 -12.33 26.89 -0.19
CA PRO A 14 -12.91 25.57 -0.50
C PRO A 14 -12.20 24.85 -1.66
N GLY A 15 -11.38 25.55 -2.44
CA GLY A 15 -10.67 25.00 -3.60
C GLY A 15 -9.39 24.24 -3.25
N HIS A 16 -8.82 24.45 -2.06
CA HIS A 16 -7.57 23.84 -1.65
C HIS A 16 -7.78 22.88 -0.47
N PRO A 17 -7.54 21.57 -0.66
CA PRO A 17 -7.72 20.59 0.40
C PRO A 17 -6.68 20.79 1.52
N ILE A 18 -7.13 20.78 2.77
CA ILE A 18 -6.25 20.83 3.95
C ILE A 18 -5.69 19.45 4.24
N PHE A 19 -4.36 19.34 4.23
CA PHE A 19 -3.64 18.09 4.43
C PHE A 19 -3.04 18.00 5.84
N ILE A 20 -3.40 16.94 6.56
CA ILE A 20 -2.88 16.63 7.89
C ILE A 20 -2.42 15.18 7.89
N ASN A 21 -1.19 14.94 8.34
CA ASN A 21 -0.59 13.61 8.43
C ASN A 21 -0.62 13.11 9.87
N LEU A 22 -1.07 11.87 10.06
CA LEU A 22 -1.17 11.21 11.36
C LEU A 22 0.06 10.37 11.67
N LEU A 23 0.27 10.14 12.98
CA LEU A 23 1.18 9.10 13.45
C LEU A 23 0.65 7.71 13.07
N PRO A 24 1.52 6.69 12.94
CA PRO A 24 1.10 5.31 12.68
C PRO A 24 0.84 4.53 13.97
N ASN A 25 0.40 3.28 13.84
CA ASN A 25 0.01 2.40 14.95
C ASN A 25 1.14 1.94 15.90
N TYR A 26 2.41 2.22 15.61
CA TYR A 26 3.50 2.07 16.57
C TYR A 26 3.70 3.29 17.47
N ALA A 27 2.91 4.35 17.30
CA ALA A 27 2.89 5.48 18.22
C ALA A 27 2.29 5.07 19.57
N THR A 28 2.82 5.63 20.65
CA THR A 28 2.34 5.35 22.00
C THR A 28 0.97 6.00 22.24
N PRO A 29 0.14 5.45 23.16
CA PRO A 29 -1.11 6.08 23.59
C PRO A 29 -0.96 7.55 23.99
N LYS A 30 0.18 7.90 24.62
CA LYS A 30 0.51 9.28 24.98
C LYS A 30 0.71 10.18 23.76
N GLN A 31 1.38 9.70 22.71
CA GLN A 31 1.60 10.49 21.49
C GLN A 31 0.32 10.68 20.68
N MET A 32 -0.57 9.69 20.69
CA MET A 32 -1.86 9.74 20.01
C MET A 32 -2.95 10.44 20.83
N GLU A 33 -2.72 10.61 22.14
CA GLU A 33 -3.72 11.04 23.11
C GLU A 33 -5.02 10.22 23.00
N ALA A 34 -4.87 8.90 22.83
CA ALA A 34 -5.95 7.93 22.62
C ALA A 34 -5.52 6.56 23.16
N ALA A 35 -6.46 5.68 23.54
CA ALA A 35 -6.11 4.38 24.12
C ALA A 35 -5.46 3.44 23.09
N ASN A 36 -5.86 3.55 21.82
CA ASN A 36 -5.32 2.75 20.72
C ASN A 36 -5.40 3.49 19.39
N TYR A 37 -4.77 2.91 18.37
CA TYR A 37 -4.69 3.51 17.03
C TYR A 37 -6.04 3.67 16.34
N GLU A 38 -6.97 2.73 16.52
CA GLU A 38 -8.29 2.80 15.89
C GLU A 38 -9.12 3.95 16.48
N GLU A 39 -9.10 4.13 17.80
CA GLU A 39 -9.72 5.27 18.47
C GLU A 39 -9.11 6.60 17.98
N TYR A 40 -7.78 6.67 17.91
CA TYR A 40 -7.05 7.84 17.43
C TYR A 40 -7.49 8.26 16.01
N VAL A 41 -7.49 7.32 15.07
CA VAL A 41 -7.87 7.59 13.68
C VAL A 41 -9.36 7.90 13.57
N THR A 42 -10.22 7.18 14.29
CA THR A 42 -11.68 7.41 14.31
C THR A 42 -12.00 8.82 14.77
N ARG A 43 -11.44 9.24 15.93
CA ARG A 43 -11.64 10.59 16.47
C ARG A 43 -11.19 11.66 15.49
N PHE A 44 -10.01 11.49 14.90
CA PHE A 44 -9.50 12.43 13.89
C PHE A 44 -10.45 12.54 12.68
N LEU A 45 -10.89 11.41 12.14
CA LEU A 45 -11.76 11.41 10.97
C LEU A 45 -13.12 12.05 11.25
N ASP A 46 -13.69 11.85 12.43
CA ASP A 46 -15.01 12.37 12.80
C ASP A 46 -14.97 13.88 13.11
N GLU A 47 -13.92 14.35 13.77
CA GLU A 47 -13.74 15.76 14.14
C GLU A 47 -13.21 16.61 12.98
N VAL A 48 -12.22 16.11 12.25
CA VAL A 48 -11.52 16.88 11.20
C VAL A 48 -12.18 16.69 9.84
N ARG A 49 -12.79 15.52 9.59
CA ARG A 49 -13.41 15.14 8.32
C ARG A 49 -12.50 15.44 7.13
N PRO A 50 -11.24 14.97 7.10
CA PRO A 50 -10.22 15.41 6.13
C PRO A 50 -10.59 15.03 4.69
N PHE A 51 -9.95 15.65 3.70
CA PHE A 51 -10.15 15.25 2.28
C PHE A 51 -9.54 13.86 1.98
N ALA A 52 -8.50 13.49 2.71
CA ALA A 52 -7.84 12.20 2.66
C ALA A 52 -7.30 11.86 4.05
N LEU A 53 -7.38 10.58 4.43
CA LEU A 53 -6.63 10.07 5.58
C LEU A 53 -5.16 9.96 5.18
N SER A 54 -4.23 10.56 5.92
CA SER A 54 -2.79 10.41 5.66
C SER A 54 -2.06 9.98 6.92
N TYR A 55 -1.06 9.11 6.77
CA TYR A 55 -0.13 8.72 7.83
C TYR A 55 1.24 8.35 7.24
N ASP A 56 2.26 8.35 8.09
CA ASP A 56 3.60 7.82 7.78
C ASP A 56 3.86 6.54 8.59
N HIS A 57 3.95 5.39 7.93
CA HIS A 57 4.33 4.12 8.58
C HIS A 57 5.55 3.52 7.87
N TYR A 58 6.69 3.49 8.56
CA TYR A 58 7.93 2.92 8.03
C TYR A 58 8.12 1.48 8.51
N HIS A 59 8.08 0.55 7.55
CA HIS A 59 8.18 -0.88 7.82
C HIS A 59 9.62 -1.34 8.04
N PHE A 60 10.57 -0.78 7.31
CA PHE A 60 11.94 -1.29 7.24
C PHE A 60 12.86 -0.60 8.26
N ALA A 61 13.34 -1.36 9.24
CA ALA A 61 14.21 -0.87 10.29
C ALA A 61 15.41 -1.79 10.56
N MET A 62 16.34 -1.31 11.38
CA MET A 62 17.40 -2.08 12.02
C MET A 62 17.02 -2.32 13.48
N ASN A 63 17.30 -3.51 13.98
CA ASN A 63 17.31 -3.75 15.42
C ASN A 63 18.49 -2.99 16.05
N ARG A 64 18.21 -2.09 16.99
CA ARG A 64 19.23 -1.25 17.63
C ARG A 64 20.21 -2.05 18.50
N ALA A 65 19.77 -3.17 19.07
CA ALA A 65 20.60 -3.99 19.95
C ALA A 65 21.52 -4.93 19.16
N THR A 66 21.03 -5.52 18.07
CA THR A 66 21.78 -6.52 17.30
C THR A 66 22.41 -5.99 16.02
N GLY A 67 21.98 -4.81 15.54
CA GLY A 67 22.41 -4.26 14.25
C GLY A 67 21.93 -5.05 13.04
N GLN A 68 20.98 -5.99 13.21
CA GLN A 68 20.41 -6.79 12.13
C GLN A 68 19.17 -6.10 11.53
N GLU A 69 18.86 -6.42 10.26
CA GLU A 69 17.61 -5.99 9.64
C GLU A 69 16.40 -6.50 10.45
N ARG A 70 15.38 -5.64 10.57
CA ARG A 70 14.12 -5.94 11.25
C ARG A 70 12.97 -5.26 10.53
N ASP A 71 12.10 -6.07 9.97
CA ASP A 71 10.84 -5.61 9.41
C ASP A 71 9.81 -5.36 10.52
N GLY A 72 8.99 -4.32 10.36
CA GLY A 72 8.01 -3.90 11.35
C GLY A 72 6.75 -4.77 11.33
N GLU A 73 6.29 -5.20 12.49
CA GLU A 73 5.14 -6.12 12.60
C GLU A 73 3.78 -5.46 12.31
N HIS A 74 3.74 -4.14 12.20
CA HIS A 74 2.49 -3.37 12.24
C HIS A 74 2.07 -2.73 10.92
N PHE A 75 2.83 -2.95 9.84
CA PHE A 75 2.57 -2.34 8.53
C PHE A 75 1.20 -2.73 7.95
N PHE A 76 0.93 -4.03 7.81
CA PHE A 76 -0.35 -4.51 7.31
C PHE A 76 -1.54 -4.20 8.24
N PRO A 77 -1.42 -4.31 9.57
CA PRO A 77 -2.44 -3.80 10.48
C PRO A 77 -2.77 -2.32 10.30
N ASN A 78 -1.75 -1.47 10.09
CA ASN A 78 -1.97 -0.04 9.87
C ASN A 78 -2.76 0.20 8.58
N LEU A 79 -2.37 -0.47 7.49
CA LEU A 79 -3.07 -0.44 6.21
C LEU A 79 -4.51 -0.95 6.33
N ALA A 80 -4.76 -2.02 7.09
CA ALA A 80 -6.10 -2.57 7.28
C ALA A 80 -7.05 -1.59 7.97
N ILE A 81 -6.59 -0.95 9.06
CA ILE A 81 -7.35 0.07 9.79
C ILE A 81 -7.59 1.29 8.90
N ALA A 82 -6.54 1.81 8.24
CA ALA A 82 -6.66 2.97 7.37
C ALA A 82 -7.63 2.72 6.21
N ARG A 83 -7.52 1.58 5.53
CA ARG A 83 -8.44 1.17 4.46
C ARG A 83 -9.88 1.16 4.95
N ARG A 84 -10.15 0.46 6.05
CA ARG A 84 -11.51 0.26 6.55
C ARG A 84 -12.14 1.59 6.96
N LEU A 85 -11.48 2.37 7.82
CA LEU A 85 -12.02 3.63 8.33
C LEU A 85 -12.18 4.70 7.23
N ALA A 86 -11.26 4.75 6.26
CA ALA A 86 -11.38 5.64 5.11
C ALA A 86 -12.53 5.21 4.17
N LYS A 87 -12.68 3.90 3.90
CA LYS A 87 -13.77 3.36 3.10
C LYS A 87 -15.14 3.62 3.73
N GLU A 88 -15.29 3.39 5.04
CA GLU A 88 -16.53 3.66 5.80
C GLU A 88 -16.99 5.13 5.68
N ARG A 89 -16.05 6.06 5.48
CA ARG A 89 -16.31 7.51 5.37
C ARG A 89 -16.25 8.04 3.95
N GLY A 90 -16.04 7.18 2.95
CA GLY A 90 -16.00 7.56 1.53
C GLY A 90 -14.85 8.50 1.16
N ILE A 91 -13.74 8.47 1.89
CA ILE A 91 -12.54 9.28 1.59
C ILE A 91 -11.37 8.40 1.14
N PRO A 92 -10.43 8.91 0.32
CA PRO A 92 -9.19 8.22 0.05
C PRO A 92 -8.28 8.16 1.29
N PHE A 93 -7.35 7.21 1.31
CA PHE A 93 -6.20 7.26 2.20
C PHE A 93 -4.89 7.29 1.42
N PHE A 94 -3.93 8.04 1.95
CA PHE A 94 -2.58 8.22 1.43
C PHE A 94 -1.57 7.67 2.44
N GLN A 95 -0.44 7.21 1.93
CA GLN A 95 0.67 6.77 2.76
C GLN A 95 1.93 7.55 2.43
N ILE A 96 2.59 8.05 3.47
CA ILE A 96 3.96 8.54 3.37
C ILE A 96 4.89 7.37 3.68
N VAL A 97 5.80 7.07 2.76
CA VAL A 97 6.64 5.87 2.77
C VAL A 97 8.12 6.21 2.85
N LEU A 98 8.92 5.25 3.33
CA LEU A 98 10.32 5.44 3.69
C LEU A 98 11.20 5.48 2.43
N VAL A 99 12.12 6.42 2.38
CA VAL A 99 13.25 6.39 1.42
C VAL A 99 14.54 6.78 2.12
N THR A 100 14.48 7.79 2.99
CA THR A 100 15.65 8.34 3.66
C THR A 100 15.96 7.55 4.94
N GLN A 101 17.17 7.03 5.04
CA GLN A 101 17.67 6.38 6.23
C GLN A 101 17.82 7.41 7.37
N HIS A 102 17.23 7.12 8.52
CA HIS A 102 17.29 7.95 9.72
C HIS A 102 16.87 7.16 10.96
N PHE A 103 17.35 7.56 12.14
CA PHE A 103 17.14 6.80 13.38
C PHE A 103 17.49 5.31 13.21
N SER A 104 16.52 4.42 13.42
CA SER A 104 16.62 2.99 13.17
C SER A 104 16.08 2.57 11.80
N PHE A 105 15.49 3.46 11.02
CA PHE A 105 15.00 3.12 9.68
C PHE A 105 16.17 2.93 8.73
N ARG A 106 16.16 1.82 7.99
CA ARG A 106 17.33 1.37 7.24
C ARG A 106 17.37 1.91 5.81
N ASN A 107 18.54 1.77 5.17
CA ASN A 107 18.68 2.02 3.75
C ASN A 107 17.92 0.96 2.95
N LEU A 108 17.20 1.36 1.90
CA LEU A 108 16.29 0.48 1.19
C LEU A 108 16.84 0.02 -0.16
N THR A 109 16.50 -1.21 -0.51
CA THR A 109 16.61 -1.74 -1.86
C THR A 109 15.42 -1.27 -2.71
N GLU A 110 15.54 -1.38 -4.04
CA GLU A 110 14.42 -1.07 -4.93
C GLU A 110 13.20 -2.00 -4.71
N GLY A 111 13.43 -3.26 -4.34
CA GLY A 111 12.36 -4.21 -4.01
C GLY A 111 11.55 -3.77 -2.79
N GLU A 112 12.20 -3.17 -1.79
CA GLU A 112 11.57 -2.63 -0.58
C GLU A 112 10.78 -1.36 -0.88
N ILE A 113 11.35 -0.44 -1.66
CA ILE A 113 10.64 0.76 -2.15
C ILE A 113 9.40 0.34 -2.96
N ARG A 114 9.54 -0.67 -3.82
CA ARG A 114 8.42 -1.21 -4.61
C ARG A 114 7.37 -1.86 -3.70
N PHE A 115 7.79 -2.63 -2.70
CA PHE A 115 6.90 -3.25 -1.72
C PHE A 115 6.02 -2.21 -1.05
N GLU A 116 6.58 -1.13 -0.50
CA GLU A 116 5.77 -0.12 0.19
C GLU A 116 4.66 0.41 -0.73
N ALA A 117 4.99 0.76 -1.97
CA ALA A 117 4.02 1.25 -2.95
C ALA A 117 2.95 0.21 -3.33
N MET A 118 3.36 -1.02 -3.68
CA MET A 118 2.45 -2.04 -4.21
C MET A 118 1.52 -2.58 -3.13
N GLN A 119 1.99 -2.68 -1.89
CA GLN A 119 1.14 -3.07 -0.76
C GLN A 119 0.12 -1.96 -0.43
N THR A 120 0.50 -0.68 -0.48
CA THR A 120 -0.46 0.44 -0.35
C THR A 120 -1.56 0.36 -1.40
N LEU A 121 -1.19 0.12 -2.68
CA LEU A 121 -2.16 -0.01 -3.77
C LEU A 121 -3.08 -1.22 -3.58
N ALA A 122 -2.56 -2.37 -3.15
CA ALA A 122 -3.36 -3.58 -2.92
C ALA A 122 -4.42 -3.38 -1.83
N TYR A 123 -4.11 -2.57 -0.81
CA TYR A 123 -5.07 -2.16 0.22
C TYR A 123 -6.03 -1.05 -0.24
N GLY A 124 -5.91 -0.56 -1.49
CA GLY A 124 -6.78 0.45 -2.07
C GLY A 124 -6.37 1.89 -1.76
N GLY A 125 -5.12 2.12 -1.35
CA GLY A 125 -4.57 3.45 -1.17
C GLY A 125 -4.59 4.25 -2.48
N LYS A 126 -4.90 5.54 -2.38
CA LYS A 126 -5.09 6.43 -3.53
C LYS A 126 -4.01 7.50 -3.67
N GLY A 127 -3.04 7.52 -2.75
CA GLY A 127 -1.91 8.44 -2.79
C GLY A 127 -0.70 7.87 -2.06
N LEU A 128 0.48 8.20 -2.58
CA LEU A 128 1.76 7.77 -2.06
C LEU A 128 2.72 8.96 -2.06
N LEU A 129 3.39 9.22 -0.94
CA LEU A 129 4.37 10.30 -0.80
C LEU A 129 5.69 9.72 -0.29
N TRP A 130 6.82 10.16 -0.86
CA TRP A 130 8.13 9.62 -0.50
C TRP A 130 8.86 10.53 0.51
N PHE A 131 9.24 9.98 1.66
CA PHE A 131 10.03 10.69 2.66
C PHE A 131 11.51 10.30 2.57
N THR A 132 12.42 11.15 2.09
CA THR A 132 12.24 12.51 1.57
C THR A 132 12.87 12.70 0.19
N TYR A 133 12.35 13.69 -0.54
CA TYR A 133 12.93 14.13 -1.80
C TYR A 133 14.33 14.70 -1.64
N TRP A 134 14.50 15.74 -0.80
CA TRP A 134 15.78 16.37 -0.57
C TRP A 134 16.32 16.04 0.81
N HIS A 135 17.62 15.79 0.90
CA HIS A 135 18.31 15.58 2.16
C HIS A 135 17.92 16.64 3.20
N PRO A 136 17.34 16.25 4.35
CA PRO A 136 16.91 17.21 5.37
C PRO A 136 18.06 18.08 5.88
N LYS A 137 17.76 19.35 6.17
CA LYS A 137 18.75 20.31 6.69
C LYS A 137 19.08 20.10 8.17
N SER A 138 18.19 19.42 8.92
CA SER A 138 18.37 19.22 10.35
C SER A 138 19.67 18.45 10.64
N GLN A 139 20.43 18.94 11.62
CA GLN A 139 21.66 18.30 12.07
C GLN A 139 21.46 17.45 13.33
N SER A 140 20.29 17.49 13.97
CA SER A 140 19.99 16.71 15.18
C SER A 140 19.77 15.22 14.91
N ILE A 141 19.63 14.84 13.64
CA ILE A 141 19.38 13.48 13.18
C ILE A 141 20.43 13.16 12.11
N GLN A 142 21.00 11.95 12.19
CA GLN A 142 21.84 11.45 11.12
C GLN A 142 20.95 10.99 9.95
N TRP A 143 21.02 11.73 8.85
CA TRP A 143 20.31 11.44 7.62
C TRP A 143 21.26 10.87 6.57
N SER A 144 20.78 9.92 5.78
CA SER A 144 21.47 9.45 4.58
C SER A 144 20.47 8.91 3.56
N HIS A 145 20.90 8.76 2.30
CA HIS A 145 20.10 8.14 1.24
C HIS A 145 18.74 8.83 0.96
N ALA A 146 18.66 10.16 1.12
CA ALA A 146 17.57 10.93 0.49
C ALA A 146 17.73 10.90 -1.04
N MET A 147 16.65 11.14 -1.80
CA MET A 147 16.74 11.08 -3.28
C MET A 147 17.71 12.13 -3.85
N ILE A 148 17.72 13.33 -3.29
CA ILE A 148 18.66 14.41 -3.63
C ILE A 148 19.58 14.67 -2.44
N ASN A 149 20.89 14.66 -2.68
CA ASN A 149 21.92 14.94 -1.68
C ASN A 149 21.94 16.43 -1.31
N ARG A 150 22.69 16.79 -0.24
CA ARG A 150 22.79 18.19 0.23
C ARG A 150 23.30 19.15 -0.85
N ASP A 151 24.19 18.69 -1.72
CA ASP A 151 24.81 19.44 -2.82
C ASP A 151 23.94 19.49 -4.09
N GLY A 152 22.74 18.91 -4.07
CA GLY A 152 21.82 18.85 -5.21
C GLY A 152 22.08 17.69 -6.19
N THR A 153 23.11 16.87 -5.95
CA THR A 153 23.34 15.67 -6.76
C THR A 153 22.30 14.58 -6.47
N ARG A 154 22.03 13.71 -7.45
CA ARG A 154 21.09 12.60 -7.29
C ARG A 154 21.75 11.42 -6.58
N ASN A 155 21.08 10.88 -5.58
CA ASN A 155 21.41 9.61 -4.95
C ASN A 155 20.82 8.43 -5.76
N PRO A 156 21.36 7.19 -5.69
CA PRO A 156 20.74 6.00 -6.29
C PRO A 156 19.24 5.85 -6.01
N HIS A 157 18.77 6.24 -4.81
CA HIS A 157 17.34 6.22 -4.45
C HIS A 157 16.46 7.07 -5.39
N TYR A 158 16.98 8.16 -5.97
CA TYR A 158 16.23 8.94 -6.96
C TYR A 158 15.80 8.08 -8.15
N TYR A 159 16.71 7.26 -8.67
CA TYR A 159 16.44 6.43 -9.84
C TYR A 159 15.56 5.22 -9.51
N MET A 160 15.71 4.65 -8.31
CA MET A 160 14.83 3.59 -7.81
C MET A 160 13.39 4.10 -7.69
N VAL A 161 13.19 5.21 -6.98
CA VAL A 161 11.87 5.85 -6.85
C VAL A 161 11.32 6.30 -8.21
N GLN A 162 12.16 6.79 -9.13
CA GLN A 162 11.73 7.11 -10.49
C GLN A 162 11.15 5.90 -11.22
N ARG A 163 11.78 4.72 -11.13
CA ARG A 163 11.27 3.48 -11.74
C ARG A 163 9.97 3.03 -11.07
N VAL A 164 9.93 2.97 -9.75
CA VAL A 164 8.73 2.59 -8.99
C VAL A 164 7.58 3.56 -9.27
N ASN A 165 7.84 4.86 -9.38
CA ASN A 165 6.82 5.85 -9.77
C ASN A 165 6.25 5.61 -11.17
N ARG A 166 7.03 5.09 -12.12
CA ARG A 166 6.49 4.72 -13.45
C ARG A 166 5.52 3.55 -13.36
N GLU A 167 5.83 2.55 -12.53
CA GLU A 167 4.95 1.42 -12.25
C GLU A 167 3.66 1.89 -11.55
N LEU A 168 3.82 2.68 -10.48
CA LEU A 168 2.73 3.28 -9.70
C LEU A 168 1.80 4.13 -10.57
N LEU A 169 2.33 4.97 -11.46
CA LEU A 169 1.52 5.80 -12.35
C LEU A 169 0.74 4.97 -13.38
N ALA A 170 1.30 3.86 -13.86
CA ALA A 170 0.61 2.99 -14.80
C ALA A 170 -0.54 2.24 -14.11
N LEU A 171 -0.27 1.61 -12.96
CA LEU A 171 -1.28 0.90 -12.17
C LEU A 171 -2.33 1.86 -11.60
N GLY A 172 -1.90 3.01 -11.10
CA GLY A 172 -2.77 4.05 -10.53
C GLY A 172 -3.81 4.57 -11.53
N LYS A 173 -3.47 4.69 -12.82
CA LYS A 173 -4.46 5.07 -13.85
C LYS A 173 -5.62 4.09 -13.95
N GLU A 174 -5.36 2.79 -13.78
CA GLU A 174 -6.40 1.76 -13.80
C GLU A 174 -7.18 1.71 -12.48
N LEU A 175 -6.49 1.90 -11.35
CA LEU A 175 -7.03 1.70 -10.00
C LEU A 175 -7.68 2.94 -9.37
N LEU A 176 -7.28 4.17 -9.73
CA LEU A 176 -7.88 5.40 -9.21
C LEU A 176 -9.40 5.46 -9.43
N PRO A 177 -9.95 5.18 -10.64
CA PRO A 177 -11.39 5.17 -10.87
C PRO A 177 -12.12 3.95 -10.30
N ALA A 178 -11.40 2.97 -9.75
CA ALA A 178 -11.97 1.72 -9.24
C ALA A 178 -12.29 1.81 -7.74
N GLU A 179 -13.41 1.23 -7.32
CA GLU A 179 -13.76 1.04 -5.92
C GLU A 179 -12.97 -0.15 -5.35
N SER A 180 -12.32 0.00 -4.19
CA SER A 180 -11.71 -1.14 -3.47
C SER A 180 -12.80 -1.97 -2.78
N LEU A 181 -12.94 -3.23 -3.15
CA LEU A 181 -13.96 -4.14 -2.60
C LEU A 181 -13.46 -4.86 -1.35
N SER A 182 -12.43 -5.70 -1.51
CA SER A 182 -11.79 -6.46 -0.44
C SER A 182 -10.27 -6.47 -0.58
N VAL A 183 -9.59 -6.86 0.49
CA VAL A 183 -8.17 -7.22 0.49
C VAL A 183 -8.05 -8.55 1.22
N PHE A 184 -7.12 -9.41 0.83
CA PHE A 184 -6.78 -10.65 1.53
C PHE A 184 -5.31 -11.01 1.33
N HIS A 185 -4.81 -11.88 2.21
CA HIS A 185 -3.45 -12.41 2.15
C HIS A 185 -3.49 -13.90 1.84
N ALA A 186 -2.51 -14.36 1.08
CA ALA A 186 -2.26 -15.78 0.85
C ALA A 186 -0.80 -16.11 1.16
N GLY A 187 -0.59 -17.34 1.63
CA GLY A 187 0.66 -17.78 2.24
C GLY A 187 0.60 -17.72 3.76
N ALA A 188 1.18 -18.73 4.43
CA ALA A 188 0.99 -18.95 5.86
C ALA A 188 1.59 -17.80 6.70
N ALA A 189 2.73 -17.25 6.27
CA ALA A 189 3.38 -16.15 6.97
C ALA A 189 2.56 -14.85 6.84
N SER A 190 2.04 -14.56 5.65
CA SER A 190 1.21 -13.39 5.36
C SER A 190 -0.12 -13.43 6.11
N ILE A 191 -0.76 -14.61 6.16
CA ILE A 191 -1.98 -14.83 6.96
C ILE A 191 -1.69 -14.61 8.45
N ALA A 192 -0.61 -15.20 8.98
CA ALA A 192 -0.26 -15.04 10.39
C ALA A 192 0.08 -13.59 10.76
N ALA A 193 0.67 -12.81 9.86
CA ALA A 193 0.98 -11.40 10.08
C ALA A 193 -0.27 -10.51 10.14
N THR A 194 -1.36 -10.91 9.50
CA THR A 194 -2.58 -10.07 9.36
C THR A 194 -3.71 -10.43 10.31
N GLN A 195 -3.73 -11.64 10.87
CA GLN A 195 -4.74 -12.08 11.85
C GLN A 195 -4.53 -11.52 13.27
N LYS A 196 -3.39 -10.90 13.56
CA LYS A 196 -3.02 -10.45 14.92
C LYS A 196 -3.74 -9.19 15.42
N VAL A 197 -4.65 -8.57 14.65
CA VAL A 197 -5.24 -7.26 14.98
C VAL A 197 -6.76 -7.24 14.76
N PRO A 198 -7.55 -6.58 15.63
CA PRO A 198 -8.98 -6.34 15.40
C PRO A 198 -9.23 -5.67 14.05
N GLY A 199 -10.16 -6.21 13.26
CA GLY A 199 -10.39 -5.75 11.88
C GLY A 199 -9.31 -6.16 10.88
N GLY A 200 -8.41 -7.07 11.28
CA GLY A 200 -7.42 -7.70 10.42
C GLY A 200 -8.03 -8.33 9.18
N VAL A 201 -7.19 -8.55 8.19
CA VAL A 201 -7.61 -9.14 6.93
C VAL A 201 -7.82 -10.65 7.15
N GLY A 202 -9.07 -11.06 7.38
CA GLY A 202 -9.42 -12.44 7.68
C GLY A 202 -9.11 -13.41 6.53
N PRO A 203 -9.07 -14.73 6.80
CA PRO A 203 -8.93 -15.73 5.75
C PRO A 203 -10.10 -15.62 4.76
N ARG A 204 -9.80 -15.70 3.46
CA ARG A 204 -10.81 -15.58 2.40
C ARG A 204 -11.63 -16.86 2.29
N ALA A 205 -12.95 -16.73 2.02
CA ALA A 205 -13.78 -17.88 1.71
C ALA A 205 -13.45 -18.43 0.31
N ALA A 206 -13.52 -19.75 0.14
CA ALA A 206 -13.09 -20.43 -1.09
C ALA A 206 -13.99 -20.13 -2.31
N ASP A 207 -15.21 -19.65 -2.09
CA ASP A 207 -16.20 -19.30 -3.11
C ASP A 207 -16.07 -17.85 -3.63
N GLU A 208 -15.11 -17.07 -3.12
CA GLU A 208 -14.89 -15.72 -3.61
C GLU A 208 -14.30 -15.67 -5.03
N MET A 209 -14.54 -14.56 -5.73
CA MET A 209 -14.20 -14.42 -7.16
C MET A 209 -12.72 -14.57 -7.49
N VAL A 210 -11.82 -14.39 -6.52
CA VAL A 210 -10.37 -14.52 -6.74
C VAL A 210 -9.73 -15.29 -5.59
N ASN A 211 -8.96 -16.32 -5.89
CA ASN A 211 -8.24 -17.10 -4.89
C ASN A 211 -6.80 -17.36 -5.35
N VAL A 212 -5.84 -17.35 -4.41
CA VAL A 212 -4.47 -17.73 -4.71
C VAL A 212 -4.33 -19.22 -4.42
N VAL A 213 -4.06 -20.01 -5.47
CA VAL A 213 -3.97 -21.47 -5.40
C VAL A 213 -2.54 -21.97 -5.65
N GLY A 214 -1.65 -21.08 -6.09
CA GLY A 214 -0.22 -21.34 -6.21
C GLY A 214 0.56 -21.02 -4.93
N PRO A 215 1.87 -21.29 -4.92
CA PRO A 215 2.73 -21.00 -3.79
C PRO A 215 2.98 -19.49 -3.62
N GLY A 216 3.52 -19.11 -2.46
CA GLY A 216 4.05 -17.77 -2.21
C GLY A 216 3.21 -16.92 -1.28
N GLU A 217 3.83 -15.82 -0.86
CA GLU A 217 3.31 -14.86 0.10
C GLU A 217 2.85 -13.61 -0.67
N VAL A 218 1.54 -13.39 -0.77
CA VAL A 218 0.95 -12.29 -1.55
C VAL A 218 -0.18 -11.59 -0.80
N SER A 219 -0.27 -10.29 -1.03
CA SER A 219 -1.49 -9.51 -0.76
C SER A 219 -2.27 -9.36 -2.03
N VAL A 220 -3.60 -9.48 -1.95
CA VAL A 220 -4.48 -9.31 -3.10
C VAL A 220 -5.58 -8.34 -2.76
N GLY A 221 -5.60 -7.20 -3.47
CA GLY A 221 -6.71 -6.25 -3.47
C GLY A 221 -7.67 -6.57 -4.59
N THR A 222 -8.97 -6.61 -4.32
CA THR A 222 -10.00 -6.68 -5.36
C THR A 222 -10.71 -5.34 -5.52
N PHE A 223 -11.08 -5.04 -6.76
CA PHE A 223 -11.65 -3.76 -7.14
C PHE A 223 -12.79 -3.93 -8.14
N LYS A 224 -13.64 -2.91 -8.23
CA LYS A 224 -14.67 -2.79 -9.24
C LYS A 224 -14.54 -1.46 -9.97
N ARG A 225 -14.56 -1.48 -11.30
CA ARG A 225 -14.58 -0.29 -12.14
C ARG A 225 -15.84 -0.30 -13.00
N GLY A 226 -16.68 0.72 -12.84
CA GLY A 226 -17.99 0.76 -13.50
C GLY A 226 -18.89 -0.42 -13.08
N HIS A 227 -19.80 -0.83 -13.95
CA HIS A 227 -20.81 -1.84 -13.60
C HIS A 227 -20.33 -3.29 -13.67
N ASN A 228 -19.47 -3.64 -14.65
CA ASN A 228 -19.20 -5.04 -15.04
C ASN A 228 -17.70 -5.36 -15.21
N GLU A 229 -16.78 -4.53 -14.69
CA GLU A 229 -15.35 -4.81 -14.75
C GLU A 229 -14.80 -4.98 -13.33
N HIS A 230 -14.27 -6.17 -13.07
CA HIS A 230 -13.60 -6.50 -11.82
C HIS A 230 -12.10 -6.48 -12.05
N LEU A 231 -11.35 -6.03 -11.04
CA LEU A 231 -9.90 -6.05 -11.05
C LEU A 231 -9.35 -6.73 -9.82
N ALA A 232 -8.16 -7.32 -9.94
CA ALA A 232 -7.39 -7.81 -8.82
C ALA A 232 -5.94 -7.37 -8.96
N LEU A 233 -5.42 -6.68 -7.95
CA LEU A 233 -3.99 -6.38 -7.82
C LEU A 233 -3.36 -7.42 -6.90
N VAL A 234 -2.49 -8.26 -7.46
CA VAL A 234 -1.74 -9.30 -6.76
C VAL A 234 -0.34 -8.76 -6.48
N ALA A 235 0.00 -8.50 -5.23
CA ALA A 235 1.25 -7.89 -4.80
C ALA A 235 2.13 -8.87 -4.01
N ASN A 236 3.39 -9.00 -4.44
CA ASN A 236 4.39 -9.85 -3.81
C ASN A 236 4.80 -9.27 -2.46
N VAL A 237 4.62 -10.04 -1.39
CA VAL A 237 5.05 -9.65 -0.04
C VAL A 237 6.56 -9.86 0.11
N ASP A 238 7.17 -10.76 -0.68
CA ASP A 238 8.61 -10.93 -0.72
C ASP A 238 9.27 -9.84 -1.57
N TYR A 239 9.95 -8.92 -0.90
CA TYR A 239 10.69 -7.83 -1.52
C TYR A 239 12.14 -8.20 -1.88
N LYS A 240 12.58 -9.43 -1.57
CA LYS A 240 13.92 -9.96 -1.87
C LYS A 240 13.91 -10.89 -3.08
N GLN A 241 12.86 -11.69 -3.27
CA GLN A 241 12.78 -12.71 -4.32
C GLN A 241 11.61 -12.48 -5.29
N PRO A 242 11.79 -12.81 -6.59
CA PRO A 242 10.68 -12.88 -7.52
C PRO A 242 9.77 -14.06 -7.17
N LEU A 243 8.49 -13.94 -7.50
CA LEU A 243 7.48 -14.97 -7.23
C LEU A 243 6.76 -15.39 -8.52
N ARG A 244 6.62 -16.70 -8.70
CA ARG A 244 5.66 -17.30 -9.62
C ARG A 244 4.56 -17.97 -8.81
N THR A 245 3.32 -17.54 -9.01
CA THR A 245 2.15 -18.10 -8.35
C THR A 245 1.01 -18.31 -9.34
N ARG A 246 -0.11 -18.84 -8.85
CA ARG A 246 -1.31 -19.10 -9.64
C ARG A 246 -2.54 -18.56 -8.92
N VAL A 247 -3.35 -17.83 -9.67
CA VAL A 247 -4.56 -17.18 -9.17
C VAL A 247 -5.77 -17.76 -9.89
N PHE A 248 -6.69 -18.33 -9.15
CA PHE A 248 -8.02 -18.67 -9.65
C PHE A 248 -8.88 -17.41 -9.73
N VAL A 249 -9.57 -17.23 -10.86
CA VAL A 249 -10.50 -16.13 -11.11
C VAL A 249 -11.84 -16.71 -11.57
N ALA A 250 -12.88 -16.60 -10.73
CA ALA A 250 -14.24 -17.06 -11.02
C ALA A 250 -14.94 -16.09 -12.00
N SER A 251 -14.60 -16.20 -13.27
CA SER A 251 -15.03 -15.33 -14.37
C SER A 251 -15.95 -16.05 -15.36
N GLY A 252 -16.35 -17.29 -15.07
CA GLY A 252 -17.13 -18.12 -15.99
C GLY A 252 -16.36 -18.33 -17.30
N ALA A 253 -16.97 -17.94 -18.42
CA ALA A 253 -16.36 -18.06 -19.75
C ALA A 253 -15.53 -16.84 -20.18
N LYS A 254 -15.49 -15.76 -19.38
CA LYS A 254 -14.77 -14.54 -19.74
C LYS A 254 -13.30 -14.68 -19.34
N GLU A 255 -12.43 -14.79 -20.32
CA GLU A 255 -10.99 -14.96 -20.07
C GLU A 255 -10.39 -13.71 -19.38
N PRO A 256 -9.64 -13.88 -18.27
CA PRO A 256 -8.98 -12.76 -17.61
C PRO A 256 -7.90 -12.13 -18.47
N GLN A 257 -7.74 -10.81 -18.34
CA GLN A 257 -6.65 -10.05 -18.94
C GLN A 257 -5.66 -9.60 -17.88
N ARG A 258 -4.37 -9.50 -18.26
CA ARG A 258 -3.29 -8.95 -17.45
C ARG A 258 -2.87 -7.60 -18.00
N PHE A 259 -2.66 -6.63 -17.13
CA PHE A 259 -2.14 -5.33 -17.51
C PHE A 259 -0.62 -5.38 -17.64
N ASP A 260 -0.11 -4.97 -18.81
CA ASP A 260 1.31 -4.74 -19.03
C ASP A 260 1.66 -3.32 -18.60
N ILE A 261 2.43 -3.20 -17.52
CA ILE A 261 2.84 -1.93 -16.92
C ILE A 261 3.75 -1.12 -17.86
N THR A 262 4.53 -1.80 -18.70
CA THR A 262 5.51 -1.17 -19.60
C THR A 262 4.81 -0.55 -20.80
N THR A 263 3.96 -1.34 -21.47
CA THR A 263 3.23 -0.86 -22.66
C THR A 263 1.93 -0.14 -22.31
N ARG A 264 1.45 -0.25 -21.06
CA ARG A 264 0.21 0.32 -20.53
C ARG A 264 -1.03 -0.18 -21.28
N THR A 265 -1.04 -1.45 -21.63
CA THR A 265 -2.14 -2.11 -22.34
C THR A 265 -2.60 -3.35 -21.61
N TRP A 266 -3.86 -3.70 -21.82
CA TRP A 266 -4.41 -4.98 -21.39
C TRP A 266 -4.12 -6.04 -22.43
N GLN A 267 -3.63 -7.20 -22.00
CA GLN A 267 -3.33 -8.35 -22.83
C GLN A 267 -4.00 -9.59 -22.23
N ASP A 268 -4.28 -10.60 -23.04
CA ASP A 268 -4.84 -11.84 -22.54
C ASP A 268 -3.87 -12.46 -21.53
N ALA A 269 -4.40 -12.86 -20.37
CA ALA A 269 -3.56 -13.43 -19.33
C ALA A 269 -3.16 -14.86 -19.73
N LYS A 270 -1.94 -15.27 -19.39
CA LYS A 270 -1.56 -16.67 -19.51
C LYS A 270 -2.40 -17.50 -18.54
N SER A 271 -3.43 -18.15 -19.07
CA SER A 271 -4.47 -18.78 -18.26
C SER A 271 -4.88 -20.14 -18.80
N ALA A 272 -5.51 -20.94 -17.95
CA ALA A 272 -6.13 -22.21 -18.32
C ALA A 272 -7.55 -22.28 -17.72
N MET A 273 -8.52 -22.70 -18.53
CA MET A 273 -9.89 -22.93 -18.07
C MET A 273 -9.92 -23.92 -16.90
N HIS A 274 -10.68 -23.60 -15.88
CA HIS A 274 -10.94 -24.42 -14.71
C HIS A 274 -12.42 -24.33 -14.33
N ALA A 275 -12.97 -25.30 -13.62
CA ALA A 275 -14.40 -25.29 -13.28
C ALA A 275 -14.82 -23.94 -12.66
N GLY A 276 -15.75 -23.23 -13.32
CA GLY A 276 -16.25 -21.92 -12.88
C GLY A 276 -15.38 -20.70 -13.23
N GLY A 277 -14.25 -20.85 -13.92
CA GLY A 277 -13.39 -19.72 -14.28
C GLY A 277 -12.03 -20.11 -14.85
N PHE A 278 -10.98 -19.40 -14.46
CA PHE A 278 -9.64 -19.57 -15.02
C PHE A 278 -8.56 -19.60 -13.94
N LEU A 279 -7.55 -20.43 -14.18
CA LEU A 279 -6.29 -20.41 -13.45
C LEU A 279 -5.29 -19.55 -14.21
N VAL A 280 -4.91 -18.42 -13.64
CA VAL A 280 -3.99 -17.44 -14.23
C VAL A 280 -2.60 -17.61 -13.63
N ASP A 281 -1.59 -17.80 -14.47
CA ASP A 281 -0.19 -17.79 -14.06
C ASP A 281 0.26 -16.33 -13.83
N VAL A 282 0.77 -16.04 -12.64
CA VAL A 282 1.20 -14.69 -12.24
C VAL A 282 2.68 -14.71 -11.89
N GLU A 283 3.43 -13.82 -12.53
CA GLU A 283 4.85 -13.58 -12.26
C GLU A 283 5.03 -12.18 -11.67
N LEU A 284 5.73 -12.09 -10.54
CA LEU A 284 5.94 -10.86 -9.79
C LEU A 284 7.44 -10.67 -9.52
N THR A 285 7.92 -9.44 -9.72
CA THR A 285 9.26 -9.03 -9.27
C THR A 285 9.30 -8.93 -7.74
N PRO A 286 10.50 -8.83 -7.12
CA PRO A 286 10.60 -8.54 -5.69
C PRO A 286 9.82 -7.27 -5.33
N GLY A 287 8.85 -7.42 -4.43
CA GLY A 287 7.93 -6.36 -3.97
C GLY A 287 6.95 -5.85 -5.03
N GLY A 288 6.93 -6.47 -6.21
CA GLY A 288 6.11 -6.03 -7.35
C GLY A 288 4.69 -6.53 -7.34
N ALA A 289 3.91 -6.06 -8.31
CA ALA A 289 2.51 -6.44 -8.45
C ALA A 289 2.11 -6.74 -9.90
N ALA A 290 1.06 -7.53 -10.06
CA ALA A 290 0.36 -7.75 -11.31
C ALA A 290 -1.10 -7.36 -11.15
N LEU A 291 -1.64 -6.66 -12.16
CA LEU A 291 -3.04 -6.28 -12.21
C LEU A 291 -3.77 -7.16 -13.22
N LEU A 292 -4.83 -7.80 -12.77
CA LEU A 292 -5.74 -8.62 -13.57
C LEU A 292 -7.09 -7.92 -13.70
N LYS A 293 -7.82 -8.19 -14.79
CA LYS A 293 -9.23 -7.84 -14.93
C LYS A 293 -10.04 -8.95 -15.59
N TRP A 294 -11.34 -8.93 -15.33
CA TRP A 294 -12.34 -9.80 -15.96
C TRP A 294 -13.74 -9.20 -15.81
#